data_AF-A0A521AU27-F1
#
_entry.id   AF-A0A521AU27-F1
#
_cell.length_a   1.000
_cell.length_b   1.000
_cell.length_c   1.000
_cell.angle_alpha   90.00
_cell.angle_beta   90.00
_cell.angle_gamma   90.00
#
_symmetry.space_group_name_H-M   'P 1'
#
loop_
_entity.id
_entity.type
_entity.pdbx_description
1 polymer ?
#
loop_
_entity_poly.entity_id
_entity_poly.type
_entity_poly.pdbx_seq_one_letter_code
_entity_poly.pdbx_strand_id
1 'polypeptide(L)'
;MKIMNHFIDRTMRTKLSNQIRTISLIFGCYLLGISVFAQSPETDTSFHFEQVDVKPTEGLRINEGIIQLVVPDNQYEVSSELIQQWLEEETLIFKGITVSTDDITMTEDSVISISFVHESDAFTQVAMSTISIQEQPGLENADMEVPLYLMRVNTFRIKTGGKNYEDDQQFISLSSNLTIEANTDSIDVIVKTMDGQPLHQFLAEEAISSIELIEGTYHFTFSKQGYQDAEQVVSLNRGEDATISIQLNPREMEAFAPEPTSDERENKFGTFVREKKYWILGGIGAAVISSAAILIFTDDSPKAGIPIPPGRPVAQ
;
A
#
# COMPACT_ATOMS: atom_id res chain seq x y z
N MET A 1 1.70 -3.02 -86.99
CA MET A 1 1.30 -2.47 -85.67
C MET A 1 0.01 -3.16 -85.19
N LYS A 2 0.10 -4.47 -84.95
CA LYS A 2 -0.93 -5.39 -84.44
C LYS A 2 -0.11 -6.52 -83.84
N ILE A 3 0.02 -6.58 -82.52
CA ILE A 3 0.53 -7.72 -81.71
C ILE A 3 0.58 -7.33 -80.21
N MET A 4 0.44 -6.05 -79.83
CA MET A 4 0.58 -5.63 -78.43
C MET A 4 -0.75 -5.36 -77.70
N ASN A 5 -1.78 -6.20 -77.91
CA ASN A 5 -3.04 -6.10 -77.15
C ASN A 5 -3.56 -7.45 -76.61
N HIS A 6 -2.76 -8.51 -76.65
CA HIS A 6 -3.21 -9.84 -76.19
C HIS A 6 -2.51 -10.36 -74.92
N PHE A 7 -1.64 -9.57 -74.29
CA PHE A 7 -0.82 -10.04 -73.16
C PHE A 7 -1.20 -9.47 -71.79
N ILE A 8 -2.16 -8.53 -71.71
CA ILE A 8 -2.58 -7.92 -70.43
C ILE A 8 -3.84 -8.58 -69.84
N ASP A 9 -4.63 -9.33 -70.62
CA ASP A 9 -5.91 -9.90 -70.15
C ASP A 9 -5.77 -11.25 -69.41
N ARG A 10 -4.70 -12.03 -69.67
CA ARG A 10 -4.54 -13.36 -69.02
C ARG A 10 -3.97 -13.31 -67.62
N THR A 11 -3.16 -12.32 -67.28
CA THR A 11 -2.47 -12.27 -65.97
C THR A 11 -3.32 -11.60 -64.88
N MET A 12 -4.27 -10.73 -65.25
CA MET A 12 -5.22 -10.15 -64.29
C MET A 12 -6.40 -11.06 -63.98
N ARG A 13 -6.85 -11.91 -64.92
CA ARG A 13 -7.94 -12.88 -64.66
C ARG A 13 -7.57 -13.97 -63.67
N THR A 14 -6.32 -14.42 -63.63
CA THR A 14 -5.87 -15.45 -62.67
C THR A 14 -5.71 -14.90 -61.26
N LYS A 15 -5.31 -13.64 -61.08
CA LYS A 15 -5.28 -13.00 -59.75
C LYS A 15 -6.67 -12.67 -59.21
N LEU A 16 -7.59 -12.17 -60.04
CA LEU A 16 -8.97 -11.94 -59.60
C LEU A 16 -9.74 -13.25 -59.32
N SER A 17 -9.50 -14.30 -60.11
CA SER A 17 -10.15 -15.61 -59.89
C SER A 17 -9.72 -16.28 -58.59
N ASN A 18 -8.49 -16.06 -58.13
CA ASN A 18 -8.03 -16.61 -56.85
C ASN A 18 -8.55 -15.80 -55.66
N GLN A 19 -8.62 -14.46 -55.75
CA GLN A 19 -9.22 -13.66 -54.67
C GLN A 19 -10.73 -13.91 -54.52
N ILE A 20 -11.47 -14.07 -55.63
CA ILE A 20 -12.91 -14.39 -55.56
C ILE A 20 -13.14 -15.78 -54.96
N ARG A 21 -12.27 -16.76 -55.23
CA ARG A 21 -12.33 -18.09 -54.59
C ARG A 21 -12.02 -18.05 -53.10
N THR A 22 -11.07 -17.23 -52.66
CA THR A 22 -10.76 -17.06 -51.23
C THR A 22 -11.92 -16.36 -50.48
N ILE A 23 -12.55 -15.36 -51.08
CA ILE A 23 -13.70 -14.66 -50.48
C ILE A 23 -14.96 -15.54 -50.48
N SER A 24 -15.20 -16.35 -51.52
CA SER A 24 -16.29 -17.33 -51.52
C SER A 24 -16.10 -18.47 -50.51
N LEU A 25 -14.86 -18.82 -50.13
CA LEU A 25 -14.63 -19.81 -49.08
C LEU A 25 -14.99 -19.25 -47.69
N ILE A 26 -14.70 -17.97 -47.45
CA ILE A 26 -14.99 -17.30 -46.17
C ILE A 26 -16.51 -17.08 -46.00
N PHE A 27 -17.22 -16.72 -47.07
CA PHE A 27 -18.69 -16.58 -47.02
C PHE A 27 -19.45 -17.91 -47.03
N GLY A 28 -18.89 -18.96 -47.63
CA GLY A 28 -19.50 -20.30 -47.65
C GLY A 28 -19.51 -21.00 -46.28
N CYS A 29 -18.54 -20.68 -45.40
CA CYS A 29 -18.49 -21.24 -44.05
C CYS A 29 -19.57 -20.67 -43.12
N TYR A 30 -20.02 -19.44 -43.32
CA TYR A 30 -21.06 -18.81 -42.49
C TYR A 30 -22.47 -19.38 -42.73
N LEU A 31 -22.72 -20.04 -43.88
CA LEU A 31 -24.05 -20.57 -44.24
C LEU A 31 -24.23 -22.07 -43.97
N LEU A 32 -23.18 -22.79 -43.54
CA LEU A 32 -23.22 -24.24 -43.30
C LEU A 32 -23.04 -24.67 -41.84
N GLY A 33 -22.99 -23.75 -40.88
CA GLY A 33 -22.89 -24.13 -39.45
C GLY A 33 -21.66 -25.00 -39.14
N ILE A 34 -20.58 -24.87 -39.92
CA ILE A 34 -19.30 -25.51 -39.63
C ILE A 34 -18.49 -24.47 -38.86
N SER A 35 -18.60 -24.53 -37.53
CA SER A 35 -17.64 -23.90 -36.64
C SER A 35 -16.30 -24.60 -36.86
N VAL A 36 -15.46 -24.06 -37.73
CA VAL A 36 -14.04 -24.42 -37.76
C VAL A 36 -13.45 -23.81 -36.50
N PHE A 37 -13.50 -24.55 -35.39
CA PHE A 37 -12.60 -24.35 -34.27
C PHE A 37 -11.19 -24.59 -34.83
N ALA A 38 -10.55 -23.53 -35.30
CA ALA A 38 -9.10 -23.51 -35.27
C ALA A 38 -8.76 -23.67 -33.78
N GLN A 39 -8.32 -24.85 -33.37
CA GLN A 39 -7.67 -25.02 -32.08
C GLN A 39 -6.50 -24.06 -32.09
N SER A 40 -6.69 -22.90 -31.45
CA SER A 40 -5.61 -22.00 -31.10
C SER A 40 -4.56 -22.86 -30.43
N PRO A 41 -3.27 -22.77 -30.83
CA PRO A 41 -2.23 -23.46 -30.08
C PRO A 41 -2.42 -23.09 -28.60
N GLU A 42 -2.51 -24.11 -27.74
CA GLU A 42 -2.65 -23.97 -26.30
C GLU A 42 -1.41 -23.25 -25.76
N THR A 43 -1.43 -21.92 -25.85
CA THR A 43 -0.49 -21.05 -25.15
C THR A 43 -0.98 -21.02 -23.72
N ASP A 44 -0.37 -21.89 -22.92
CA ASP A 44 -0.52 -21.94 -21.47
C ASP A 44 0.07 -20.63 -20.91
N THR A 45 -0.76 -19.60 -20.89
CA THR A 45 -0.47 -18.30 -20.30
C THR A 45 -0.77 -18.41 -18.82
N SER A 46 0.23 -18.23 -17.98
CA SER A 46 -0.01 -18.03 -16.55
C SER A 46 -0.05 -16.54 -16.25
N PHE A 47 -1.02 -16.14 -15.42
CA PHE A 47 -1.08 -14.79 -14.89
C PHE A 47 -0.53 -14.84 -13.47
N HIS A 48 0.45 -13.99 -13.21
CA HIS A 48 1.00 -13.81 -11.89
C HIS A 48 0.76 -12.38 -11.45
N PHE A 49 0.12 -12.21 -10.30
CA PHE A 49 0.01 -10.91 -9.67
C PHE A 49 1.15 -10.76 -8.68
N GLU A 50 1.95 -9.74 -8.88
CA GLU A 50 2.99 -9.33 -7.95
C GLU A 50 2.52 -8.03 -7.28
N GLN A 51 2.39 -8.01 -5.96
CA GLN A 51 2.12 -6.77 -5.24
C GLN A 51 3.41 -5.95 -5.19
N VAL A 52 3.46 -4.84 -5.93
CA VAL A 52 4.71 -4.07 -6.16
C VAL A 52 4.82 -2.86 -5.23
N ASP A 53 3.70 -2.23 -4.92
CA ASP A 53 3.72 -0.96 -4.19
C ASP A 53 2.44 -0.72 -3.41
N VAL A 54 2.61 -0.14 -2.21
CA VAL A 54 1.51 0.16 -1.29
C VAL A 54 1.68 1.58 -0.75
N LYS A 55 1.14 2.56 -1.49
CA LYS A 55 1.28 3.98 -1.16
C LYS A 55 0.10 4.50 -0.33
N PRO A 56 0.33 5.27 0.74
CA PRO A 56 -0.72 6.06 1.38
C PRO A 56 -1.42 6.96 0.34
N THR A 57 -2.75 7.03 0.42
CA THR A 57 -3.54 7.92 -0.45
C THR A 57 -4.32 8.89 0.41
N GLU A 58 -4.06 10.18 0.23
CA GLU A 58 -4.85 11.22 0.89
C GLU A 58 -6.29 11.19 0.36
N GLY A 59 -7.26 11.36 1.28
CA GLY A 59 -8.67 11.48 0.93
C GLY A 59 -9.47 10.17 0.90
N LEU A 60 -8.83 9.00 1.04
CA LEU A 60 -9.56 7.74 1.25
C LEU A 60 -10.11 7.66 2.68
N ARG A 61 -11.28 7.05 2.84
CA ARG A 61 -11.83 6.72 4.16
C ARG A 61 -11.13 5.49 4.75
N ILE A 62 -11.32 5.29 6.05
CA ILE A 62 -10.60 4.28 6.84
C ILE A 62 -10.81 2.84 6.34
N ASN A 63 -11.90 2.61 5.60
CA ASN A 63 -12.29 1.32 5.06
C ASN A 63 -12.26 1.26 3.53
N GLU A 64 -11.67 2.26 2.89
CA GLU A 64 -11.53 2.35 1.44
C GLU A 64 -10.10 2.04 1.01
N GLY A 65 -9.92 1.53 -0.19
CA GLY A 65 -8.61 1.35 -0.80
C GLY A 65 -8.70 1.47 -2.32
N ILE A 66 -7.55 1.52 -2.97
CA ILE A 66 -7.46 1.48 -4.44
C ILE A 66 -6.66 0.24 -4.80
N ILE A 67 -7.10 -0.50 -5.81
CA ILE A 67 -6.35 -1.58 -6.47
C ILE A 67 -5.84 -1.02 -7.78
N GLN A 68 -4.53 -1.04 -8.00
CA GLN A 68 -3.92 -0.71 -9.27
C GLN A 68 -3.44 -1.97 -9.97
N LEU A 69 -4.02 -2.30 -11.12
CA LEU A 69 -3.55 -3.37 -11.97
C LEU A 69 -2.62 -2.76 -13.03
N VAL A 70 -1.36 -3.15 -13.01
CA VAL A 70 -0.36 -2.74 -14.00
C VAL A 70 -0.21 -3.86 -15.02
N VAL A 71 -0.67 -3.62 -16.25
CA VAL A 71 -0.55 -4.54 -17.37
C VAL A 71 0.67 -4.13 -18.18
N PRO A 72 1.78 -4.88 -18.15
CA PRO A 72 2.96 -4.53 -18.93
C PRO A 72 2.61 -4.50 -20.40
N ASP A 73 2.90 -3.38 -21.05
CA ASP A 73 2.68 -3.19 -22.47
C ASP A 73 3.27 -4.38 -23.26
N ASN A 74 2.62 -4.69 -24.39
CA ASN A 74 3.16 -5.38 -25.57
C ASN A 74 2.55 -6.74 -25.94
N GLN A 75 1.63 -7.35 -25.18
CA GLN A 75 1.04 -8.64 -25.59
C GLN A 75 -0.50 -8.73 -25.58
N TYR A 76 -1.20 -7.90 -24.81
CA TYR A 76 -2.66 -7.91 -24.74
C TYR A 76 -3.20 -6.48 -24.68
N GLU A 77 -4.21 -6.17 -25.49
CA GLU A 77 -4.99 -4.92 -25.36
C GLU A 77 -5.96 -5.10 -24.19
N VAL A 78 -5.46 -4.97 -22.96
CA VAL A 78 -6.33 -4.89 -21.77
C VAL A 78 -6.76 -3.44 -21.63
N SER A 79 -7.98 -3.13 -22.07
CA SER A 79 -8.57 -1.80 -21.90
C SER A 79 -9.44 -1.72 -20.63
N SER A 80 -9.75 -0.51 -20.18
CA SER A 80 -10.72 -0.30 -19.08
C SER A 80 -12.08 -0.91 -19.39
N GLU A 81 -12.53 -0.88 -20.65
CA GLU A 81 -13.80 -1.47 -21.07
C GLU A 81 -13.79 -3.00 -20.91
N LEU A 82 -12.66 -3.65 -21.20
CA LEU A 82 -12.53 -5.10 -21.03
C LEU A 82 -12.56 -5.50 -19.55
N ILE A 83 -11.88 -4.75 -18.67
CA ILE A 83 -11.93 -5.01 -17.22
C ILE A 83 -13.33 -4.75 -16.67
N GLN A 84 -14.00 -3.68 -17.13
CA GLN A 84 -15.38 -3.41 -16.74
C GLN A 84 -16.29 -4.55 -17.19
N GLN A 85 -16.15 -5.05 -18.43
CA GLN A 85 -16.85 -6.22 -18.90
C GLN A 85 -16.58 -7.44 -18.02
N TRP A 86 -15.32 -7.66 -17.61
CA TRP A 86 -14.99 -8.80 -16.74
C TRP A 86 -15.66 -8.71 -15.36
N LEU A 87 -15.76 -7.52 -14.80
CA LEU A 87 -16.47 -7.28 -13.54
C LEU A 87 -17.98 -7.46 -13.70
N GLU A 88 -18.56 -6.94 -14.79
CA GLU A 88 -20.00 -7.06 -15.09
C GLU A 88 -20.43 -8.50 -15.38
N GLU A 89 -19.58 -9.28 -16.04
CA GLU A 89 -19.80 -10.70 -16.34
C GLU A 89 -19.40 -11.63 -15.17
N GLU A 90 -18.98 -11.07 -14.03
CA GLU A 90 -18.48 -11.82 -12.87
C GLU A 90 -17.30 -12.76 -13.21
N THR A 91 -16.52 -12.44 -14.24
CA THR A 91 -15.32 -13.20 -14.60
C THR A 91 -14.08 -12.71 -13.85
N LEU A 92 -14.09 -11.49 -13.32
CA LEU A 92 -13.12 -11.01 -12.34
C LEU A 92 -13.85 -10.78 -11.00
N ILE A 93 -13.60 -11.64 -10.02
CA ILE A 93 -14.31 -11.62 -8.73
C ILE A 93 -13.33 -11.25 -7.62
N PHE A 94 -13.71 -10.27 -6.81
CA PHE A 94 -13.04 -9.93 -5.56
C PHE A 94 -13.92 -10.40 -4.39
N LYS A 95 -13.46 -11.38 -3.61
CA LYS A 95 -14.17 -11.86 -2.42
C LYS A 95 -13.63 -11.16 -1.18
N GLY A 96 -14.53 -10.68 -0.32
CA GLY A 96 -14.16 -10.01 0.94
C GLY A 96 -14.07 -8.48 0.86
N ILE A 97 -14.21 -7.91 -0.34
CA ILE A 97 -14.30 -6.47 -0.57
C ILE A 97 -15.46 -6.18 -1.53
N THR A 98 -15.98 -4.95 -1.47
CA THR A 98 -16.94 -4.43 -2.44
C THR A 98 -16.20 -3.50 -3.39
N VAL A 99 -16.17 -3.84 -4.67
CA VAL A 99 -15.52 -3.04 -5.70
C VAL A 99 -16.51 -2.01 -6.26
N SER A 100 -16.08 -0.76 -6.40
CA SER A 100 -16.86 0.28 -7.08
C SER A 100 -16.60 0.19 -8.58
N THR A 101 -17.54 -0.39 -9.33
CA THR A 101 -17.45 -0.47 -10.80
C THR A 101 -17.56 0.91 -11.46
N ASP A 102 -18.16 1.87 -10.77
CA ASP A 102 -18.32 3.25 -11.26
C ASP A 102 -16.99 4.05 -11.20
N ASP A 103 -16.00 3.56 -10.45
CA ASP A 103 -14.72 4.23 -10.20
C ASP A 103 -13.52 3.49 -10.82
N ILE A 104 -13.74 2.81 -11.96
CA ILE A 104 -12.63 2.23 -12.74
C ILE A 104 -12.03 3.34 -13.59
N THR A 105 -10.78 3.69 -13.31
CA THR A 105 -10.07 4.74 -14.07
C THR A 105 -8.77 4.19 -14.64
N MET A 106 -8.49 4.55 -15.89
CA MET A 106 -7.21 4.28 -16.53
C MET A 106 -6.37 5.56 -16.45
N THR A 107 -5.32 5.56 -15.64
CA THR A 107 -4.49 6.77 -15.42
C THR A 107 -3.36 6.88 -16.44
N GLU A 108 -2.89 5.74 -16.94
CA GLU A 108 -1.84 5.59 -17.96
C GLU A 108 -2.22 4.40 -18.86
N ASP A 109 -1.67 4.29 -20.07
CA ASP A 109 -2.05 3.26 -21.08
C ASP A 109 -1.93 1.80 -20.58
N SER A 110 -1.37 1.58 -19.39
CA SER A 110 -1.13 0.28 -18.76
C SER A 110 -1.57 0.17 -17.30
N VAL A 111 -2.17 1.22 -16.70
CA VAL A 111 -2.52 1.24 -15.27
C VAL A 111 -4.01 1.42 -15.07
N ILE A 112 -4.63 0.42 -14.47
CA ILE A 112 -6.07 0.37 -14.20
C ILE A 112 -6.26 0.49 -12.69
N SER A 113 -6.92 1.56 -12.26
CA SER A 113 -7.23 1.83 -10.85
C SER A 113 -8.69 1.47 -10.57
N ILE A 114 -8.92 0.70 -9.52
CA ILE A 114 -10.22 0.20 -9.08
C ILE A 114 -10.39 0.52 -7.60
N SER A 115 -11.36 1.36 -7.25
CA SER A 115 -11.66 1.66 -5.85
C SER A 115 -12.42 0.50 -5.19
N PHE A 116 -12.12 0.21 -3.94
CA PHE A 116 -12.84 -0.80 -3.15
C PHE A 116 -13.15 -0.32 -1.73
N VAL A 117 -14.18 -0.91 -1.15
CA VAL A 117 -14.62 -0.71 0.23
C VAL A 117 -14.61 -2.05 0.94
N HIS A 118 -14.10 -2.08 2.17
CA HIS A 118 -14.17 -3.25 3.03
C HIS A 118 -15.25 -3.07 4.10
N GLU A 119 -16.08 -4.08 4.32
CA GLU A 119 -17.20 -4.06 5.28
C GLU A 119 -16.76 -4.34 6.73
N SER A 120 -15.46 -4.28 7.05
CA SER A 120 -14.97 -4.51 8.42
C SER A 120 -15.26 -3.32 9.34
N ASP A 121 -15.33 -3.65 10.62
CA ASP A 121 -15.23 -2.72 11.72
C ASP A 121 -13.95 -1.85 11.66
N ALA A 122 -14.04 -0.70 12.30
CA ALA A 122 -13.25 0.51 12.06
C ALA A 122 -11.73 0.44 12.33
N PHE A 123 -11.15 -0.75 12.51
CA PHE A 123 -9.77 -0.92 12.95
C PHE A 123 -8.94 -1.86 12.09
N THR A 124 -9.55 -2.56 11.12
CA THR A 124 -8.81 -3.44 10.21
C THR A 124 -8.10 -2.62 9.15
N GLN A 125 -6.76 -2.73 9.07
CA GLN A 125 -5.97 -2.06 8.02
C GLN A 125 -5.66 -2.96 6.82
N VAL A 126 -5.89 -4.26 6.97
CA VAL A 126 -5.61 -5.27 5.94
C VAL A 126 -6.86 -6.11 5.74
N ALA A 127 -7.47 -6.00 4.56
CA ALA A 127 -8.54 -6.87 4.12
C ALA A 127 -7.93 -8.06 3.36
N MET A 128 -8.12 -9.28 3.85
CA MET A 128 -7.80 -10.46 3.04
C MET A 128 -8.85 -10.60 1.95
N SER A 129 -8.41 -10.59 0.69
CA SER A 129 -9.29 -10.74 -0.46
C SER A 129 -8.84 -11.90 -1.32
N THR A 130 -9.80 -12.68 -1.84
CA THR A 130 -9.52 -13.62 -2.93
C THR A 130 -9.83 -12.93 -4.25
N ILE A 131 -8.84 -12.81 -5.13
CA ILE A 131 -9.01 -12.40 -6.51
C ILE A 131 -9.14 -13.67 -7.35
N SER A 132 -10.26 -13.82 -8.03
CA SER A 132 -10.57 -14.97 -8.90
C SER A 132 -10.77 -14.47 -10.32
N ILE A 133 -10.07 -15.07 -11.28
CA ILE A 133 -10.38 -14.90 -12.71
C ILE A 133 -10.97 -16.21 -13.24
N GLN A 134 -12.17 -16.11 -13.81
CA GLN A 134 -12.96 -17.23 -14.32
C GLN A 134 -13.24 -17.06 -15.81
N GLU A 135 -13.39 -18.18 -16.51
CA GLU A 135 -13.90 -18.24 -17.89
C GLU A 135 -13.13 -17.44 -18.96
N GLN A 136 -11.98 -16.86 -18.62
CA GLN A 136 -11.09 -16.19 -19.56
C GLN A 136 -10.12 -17.21 -20.19
N PRO A 137 -10.05 -17.30 -21.53
CA PRO A 137 -9.14 -18.22 -22.21
C PRO A 137 -7.68 -17.99 -21.79
N GLY A 138 -7.02 -19.04 -21.30
CA GLY A 138 -5.64 -18.96 -20.80
C GLY A 138 -5.51 -18.29 -19.42
N LEU A 139 -6.62 -18.20 -18.69
CA LEU A 139 -6.75 -17.62 -17.34
C LEU A 139 -7.60 -18.53 -16.43
N GLU A 140 -7.86 -19.76 -16.86
CA GLU A 140 -8.88 -20.58 -16.23
C GLU A 140 -8.49 -20.95 -14.78
N ASN A 141 -9.29 -20.50 -13.80
CA ASN A 141 -9.19 -20.83 -12.37
C ASN A 141 -7.97 -20.23 -11.65
N ALA A 142 -7.58 -19.01 -11.99
CA ALA A 142 -6.61 -18.26 -11.20
C ALA A 142 -7.29 -17.69 -9.95
N ASP A 143 -7.16 -18.41 -8.83
CA ASP A 143 -7.54 -17.93 -7.50
C ASP A 143 -6.29 -17.52 -6.72
N MET A 144 -6.31 -16.32 -6.15
CA MET A 144 -5.20 -15.81 -5.36
C MET A 144 -5.72 -15.07 -4.13
N GLU A 145 -5.24 -15.47 -2.95
CA GLU A 145 -5.45 -14.71 -1.72
C GLU A 145 -4.40 -13.61 -1.61
N VAL A 146 -4.84 -12.36 -1.47
CA VAL A 146 -3.96 -11.20 -1.32
C VAL A 146 -4.38 -10.34 -0.13
N PRO A 147 -3.41 -9.81 0.62
CA PRO A 147 -3.66 -8.76 1.59
C PRO A 147 -3.86 -7.42 0.87
N LEU A 148 -5.02 -6.80 1.08
CA LEU A 148 -5.33 -5.46 0.60
C LEU A 148 -5.25 -4.45 1.75
N TYR A 149 -4.34 -3.50 1.63
CA TYR A 149 -4.15 -2.45 2.63
C TYR A 149 -5.17 -1.33 2.42
N LEU A 150 -5.96 -1.03 3.45
CA LEU A 150 -6.92 0.09 3.45
C LEU A 150 -6.18 1.43 3.55
N MET A 151 -6.83 2.50 3.09
CA MET A 151 -6.29 3.86 2.93
C MET A 151 -5.06 3.94 2.01
N ARG A 152 -4.82 2.91 1.20
CA ARG A 152 -3.65 2.79 0.33
C ARG A 152 -4.00 2.34 -1.08
N VAL A 153 -3.07 2.61 -2.01
CA VAL A 153 -3.05 2.03 -3.35
C VAL A 153 -2.34 0.70 -3.32
N ASN A 154 -3.05 -0.39 -3.58
CA ASN A 154 -2.53 -1.76 -3.71
C ASN A 154 -2.19 -2.02 -5.18
N THR A 155 -0.91 -1.93 -5.53
CA THR A 155 -0.48 -2.10 -6.92
C THR A 155 -0.13 -3.56 -7.19
N PHE A 156 -0.87 -4.22 -8.06
CA PHE A 156 -0.58 -5.53 -8.60
C PHE A 156 -0.07 -5.42 -10.03
N ARG A 157 1.13 -5.93 -10.28
CA ARG A 157 1.61 -6.10 -11.65
C ARG A 157 1.18 -7.46 -12.16
N ILE A 158 0.51 -7.45 -13.30
CA ILE A 158 0.08 -8.66 -13.98
C ILE A 158 1.22 -9.10 -14.90
N LYS A 159 1.88 -10.21 -14.58
CA LYS A 159 2.87 -10.84 -15.47
C LYS A 159 2.20 -11.97 -16.23
N THR A 160 2.25 -11.92 -17.56
CA THR A 160 1.89 -13.04 -18.43
C THR A 160 3.13 -13.90 -18.68
N GLY A 161 3.21 -15.06 -18.03
CA GLY A 161 4.31 -16.01 -18.17
C GLY A 161 4.01 -17.08 -19.22
N GLY A 162 4.98 -17.38 -20.08
CA GLY A 162 4.99 -18.61 -20.88
C GLY A 162 5.80 -19.69 -20.17
N LYS A 163 5.21 -20.87 -19.92
CA LYS A 163 5.69 -22.19 -19.42
C LYS A 163 6.96 -22.38 -18.55
N ASN A 164 7.80 -21.39 -18.28
CA ASN A 164 9.11 -21.57 -17.61
C ASN A 164 9.36 -20.61 -16.43
N TYR A 165 8.32 -20.03 -15.83
CA TYR A 165 8.48 -19.28 -14.57
C TYR A 165 8.42 -20.25 -13.37
N GLU A 166 9.47 -21.04 -13.18
CA GLU A 166 9.74 -21.77 -11.92
C GLU A 166 10.69 -20.98 -10.99
N ASP A 167 11.01 -19.73 -11.33
CA ASP A 167 12.08 -18.97 -10.66
C ASP A 167 11.52 -18.11 -9.51
N ASP A 168 11.88 -18.53 -8.28
CA ASP A 168 11.96 -17.75 -7.05
C ASP A 168 10.90 -16.66 -6.83
N GLN A 169 9.69 -17.09 -6.45
CA GLN A 169 8.72 -16.19 -5.81
C GLN A 169 9.17 -15.88 -4.37
N GLN A 170 10.13 -14.97 -4.24
CA GLN A 170 10.28 -14.23 -2.99
C GLN A 170 9.13 -13.23 -2.93
N PHE A 171 8.05 -13.61 -2.24
CA PHE A 171 7.08 -12.64 -1.76
C PHE A 171 7.87 -11.59 -0.97
N ILE A 172 7.99 -10.38 -1.52
CA ILE A 172 8.56 -9.27 -0.78
C ILE A 172 7.55 -8.99 0.34
N SER A 173 7.85 -9.43 1.56
CA SER A 173 7.06 -9.06 2.72
C SER A 173 7.07 -7.54 2.81
N LEU A 174 5.93 -6.92 2.55
CA LEU A 174 5.75 -5.48 2.67
C LEU A 174 5.56 -5.06 4.13
N SER A 175 5.28 -6.02 5.01
CA SER A 175 5.36 -5.85 6.45
C SER A 175 6.79 -6.08 6.94
N SER A 176 7.18 -5.21 7.85
CA SER A 176 8.34 -5.35 8.72
C SER A 176 7.87 -5.86 10.08
N ASN A 177 8.62 -6.78 10.69
CA ASN A 177 8.39 -7.13 12.09
C ASN A 177 9.06 -6.09 12.98
N LEU A 178 8.26 -5.38 13.78
CA LEU A 178 8.76 -4.54 14.84
C LEU A 178 8.72 -5.32 16.15
N THR A 179 9.90 -5.57 16.73
CA THR A 179 10.04 -6.15 18.06
C THR A 179 10.18 -5.05 19.11
N ILE A 180 9.37 -5.12 20.15
CA ILE A 180 9.36 -4.21 21.29
C ILE A 180 9.98 -4.96 22.45
N GLU A 181 11.09 -4.45 22.96
CA GLU A 181 11.77 -4.95 24.14
C GLU A 181 11.60 -3.93 25.27
N ALA A 182 10.97 -4.34 26.36
CA ALA A 182 10.76 -3.48 27.50
C ALA A 182 11.38 -4.04 28.79
N ASN A 183 11.73 -3.14 29.70
CA ASN A 183 12.23 -3.51 31.04
C ASN A 183 11.13 -4.02 31.99
N THR A 184 9.87 -4.08 31.54
CA THR A 184 8.73 -4.50 32.34
C THR A 184 7.66 -5.16 31.46
N ASP A 185 6.84 -6.01 32.04
CA ASP A 185 5.73 -6.70 31.38
C ASP A 185 4.45 -5.85 31.34
N SER A 186 3.38 -6.32 30.69
CA SER A 186 2.04 -5.71 30.74
C SER A 186 2.03 -4.19 30.44
N ILE A 187 2.57 -3.80 29.30
CA ILE A 187 2.61 -2.40 28.84
C ILE A 187 1.49 -2.16 27.84
N ASP A 188 0.70 -1.11 28.03
CA ASP A 188 -0.24 -0.63 27.02
C ASP A 188 0.54 0.13 25.94
N VAL A 189 0.49 -0.39 24.71
CA VAL A 189 1.20 0.15 23.55
C VAL A 189 0.18 0.76 22.61
N ILE A 190 0.32 2.06 22.36
CA ILE A 190 -0.47 2.78 21.36
C ILE A 190 0.45 3.19 20.22
N VAL A 191 0.16 2.70 19.02
CA VAL A 191 0.85 3.06 17.79
C VAL A 191 0.00 4.07 17.05
N LYS A 192 0.59 5.19 16.64
CA LYS A 192 -0.06 6.23 15.84
C LYS A 192 0.75 6.51 14.58
N THR A 193 0.07 6.97 13.55
CA THR A 193 0.72 7.59 12.40
C THR A 193 1.28 8.97 12.78
N MET A 194 2.13 9.56 11.93
CA MET A 194 2.73 10.88 12.19
C MET A 194 1.73 12.04 12.23
N ASP A 195 0.56 11.89 11.61
CA ASP A 195 -0.58 12.82 11.70
C ASP A 195 -1.44 12.57 12.96
N GLY A 196 -1.05 11.60 13.81
CA GLY A 196 -1.64 11.35 15.12
C GLY A 196 -2.85 10.42 15.12
N GLN A 197 -3.18 9.78 13.98
CA GLN A 197 -4.27 8.82 13.93
C GLN A 197 -3.86 7.52 14.64
N PRO A 198 -4.72 6.97 15.52
CA PRO A 198 -4.45 5.70 16.17
C PRO A 198 -4.46 4.57 15.13
N LEU A 199 -3.38 3.79 15.12
CA LEU A 199 -3.15 2.70 14.19
C LEU A 199 -3.38 1.35 14.87
N HIS A 200 -2.72 1.13 16.02
CA HIS A 200 -2.88 -0.06 16.85
C HIS A 200 -2.91 0.31 18.33
N GLN A 201 -3.66 -0.46 19.10
CA GLN A 201 -3.56 -0.45 20.55
C GLN A 201 -3.61 -1.88 21.07
N PHE A 202 -2.63 -2.28 21.87
CA PHE A 202 -2.57 -3.62 22.44
C PHE A 202 -1.81 -3.63 23.77
N LEU A 203 -2.09 -4.65 24.58
CA LEU A 203 -1.36 -4.91 25.81
C LEU A 203 -0.21 -5.88 25.51
N ALA A 204 1.03 -5.40 25.59
CA ALA A 204 2.21 -6.24 25.56
C ALA A 204 2.34 -6.96 26.91
N GLU A 205 1.80 -8.17 27.02
CA GLU A 205 1.79 -8.97 28.26
C GLU A 205 3.19 -9.40 28.68
N GLU A 206 4.10 -9.58 27.72
CA GLU A 206 5.48 -9.98 27.94
C GLU A 206 6.45 -8.82 27.73
N ALA A 207 7.67 -8.97 28.23
CA ALA A 207 8.74 -8.00 28.04
C ALA A 207 9.21 -7.89 26.57
N ILE A 208 8.95 -8.92 25.76
CA ILE A 208 9.23 -8.92 24.33
C ILE A 208 7.91 -9.17 23.60
N SER A 209 7.55 -8.27 22.69
CA SER A 209 6.34 -8.40 21.86
C SER A 209 6.66 -8.00 20.43
N SER A 210 6.00 -8.61 19.45
CA SER A 210 6.19 -8.31 18.03
C SER A 210 4.89 -7.84 17.41
N ILE A 211 4.97 -6.80 16.58
CA ILE A 211 3.87 -6.33 15.75
C ILE A 211 4.34 -6.20 14.30
N GLU A 212 3.53 -6.68 13.37
CA GLU A 212 3.76 -6.45 11.95
C GLU A 212 3.23 -5.08 11.55
N LEU A 213 4.12 -4.26 10.99
CA LEU A 213 3.78 -2.93 10.48
C LEU A 213 4.37 -2.78 9.09
N ILE A 214 3.62 -2.15 8.20
CA ILE A 214 4.12 -1.77 6.87
C ILE A 214 5.13 -0.62 6.96
N GLU A 215 5.88 -0.40 5.88
CA GLU A 215 6.83 0.70 5.79
C GLU A 215 6.14 2.05 6.11
N GLY A 216 6.86 2.89 6.86
CA GLY A 216 6.35 4.17 7.34
C GLY A 216 7.04 4.67 8.60
N THR A 217 6.67 5.88 9.03
CA THR A 217 7.11 6.45 10.31
C THR A 217 5.93 6.51 11.27
N TYR A 218 6.14 6.05 12.51
CA TYR A 218 5.09 5.87 13.51
C TYR A 218 5.51 6.47 14.85
N HIS A 219 4.52 6.96 15.58
CA HIS A 219 4.65 7.45 16.95
C HIS A 219 4.09 6.41 17.92
N PHE A 220 4.94 5.89 18.79
CA PHE A 220 4.57 4.95 19.83
C PHE A 220 4.42 5.66 21.17
N THR A 221 3.39 5.30 21.91
CA THR A 221 3.20 5.67 23.32
C THR A 221 3.12 4.38 24.14
N PHE A 222 3.96 4.28 25.17
CA PHE A 222 4.07 3.14 26.07
C PHE A 222 3.62 3.58 27.46
N SER A 223 2.60 2.93 28.00
CA SER A 223 2.01 3.30 29.30
C SER A 223 1.90 2.09 30.22
N LYS A 224 2.18 2.29 31.51
CA LYS A 224 1.95 1.27 32.55
C LYS A 224 1.56 1.93 33.87
N GLN A 225 0.60 1.35 34.58
CA GLN A 225 0.18 1.85 35.88
C GLN A 225 1.35 1.88 36.87
N GLY A 226 1.56 3.03 37.52
CA GLY A 226 2.67 3.24 38.45
C GLY A 226 4.00 3.59 37.78
N TYR A 227 4.02 3.76 36.45
CA TYR A 227 5.19 4.20 35.69
C TYR A 227 4.93 5.58 35.04
N GLN A 228 6.01 6.20 34.58
CA GLN A 228 5.96 7.34 33.66
C GLN A 228 5.81 6.80 32.23
N ASP A 229 4.94 7.43 31.44
CA ASP A 229 4.74 7.04 30.05
C ASP A 229 5.99 7.39 29.22
N ALA A 230 6.27 6.59 28.20
CA ALA A 230 7.35 6.84 27.26
C ALA A 230 6.79 7.00 25.85
N GLU A 231 7.45 7.83 25.04
CA GLU A 231 7.09 8.06 23.64
C GLU A 231 8.31 7.87 22.75
N GLN A 232 8.13 7.24 21.59
CA GLN A 232 9.20 7.03 20.62
C GLN A 232 8.69 7.13 19.19
N VAL A 233 9.48 7.75 18.31
CA VAL A 233 9.23 7.77 16.87
C VAL A 233 10.12 6.72 16.20
N VAL A 234 9.53 5.88 15.36
CA VAL A 234 10.21 4.76 14.69
C VAL A 234 9.92 4.84 13.20
N SER A 235 10.97 4.76 12.38
CA SER A 235 10.82 4.64 10.92
C SER A 235 11.15 3.21 10.50
N LEU A 236 10.22 2.58 9.79
CA LEU A 236 10.35 1.24 9.25
C LEU A 236 10.53 1.31 7.74
N ASN A 237 11.57 0.65 7.24
CA ASN A 237 11.79 0.48 5.82
C ASN A 237 11.18 -0.84 5.35
N ARG A 238 10.77 -0.91 4.08
CA ARG A 238 10.17 -2.09 3.46
C ARG A 238 10.99 -3.36 3.70
N GLY A 239 10.37 -4.35 4.36
CA GLY A 239 10.93 -5.68 4.59
C GLY A 239 12.12 -5.71 5.56
N GLU A 240 12.44 -4.59 6.22
CA GLU A 240 13.47 -4.54 7.26
C GLU A 240 12.82 -4.65 8.63
N ASP A 241 13.17 -5.70 9.37
CA ASP A 241 12.77 -5.85 10.76
C ASP A 241 13.46 -4.80 11.63
N ALA A 242 12.74 -4.30 12.63
CA ALA A 242 13.26 -3.31 13.57
C ALA A 242 13.05 -3.77 15.01
N THR A 243 13.92 -3.27 15.90
CA THR A 243 13.79 -3.50 17.35
C THR A 243 13.81 -2.18 18.07
N ILE A 244 12.86 -1.98 18.98
CA ILE A 244 12.83 -0.84 19.89
C ILE A 244 12.99 -1.30 21.33
N SER A 245 13.94 -0.70 22.03
CA SER A 245 14.17 -0.98 23.44
C SER A 245 13.65 0.18 24.30
N ILE A 246 12.64 -0.09 25.12
CA ILE A 246 11.96 0.89 25.98
C ILE A 246 12.31 0.65 27.45
N GLN A 247 12.61 1.74 28.15
CA GLN A 247 12.77 1.73 29.60
C GLN A 247 11.71 2.63 30.24
N LEU A 248 10.73 2.01 30.91
CA LEU A 248 9.76 2.74 31.71
C LEU A 248 10.32 2.97 33.10
N ASN A 249 10.21 4.21 33.58
CA ASN A 249 10.64 4.60 34.91
C ASN A 249 9.45 4.55 35.88
N PRO A 250 9.57 3.94 37.06
CA PRO A 250 8.54 4.01 38.08
C PRO A 250 8.21 5.47 38.39
N ARG A 251 6.92 5.79 38.48
CA ARG A 251 6.49 7.11 38.92
C ARG A 251 6.86 7.22 40.40
N GLU A 252 7.64 8.23 40.76
CA GLU A 252 7.82 8.57 42.16
C GLU A 252 6.43 8.82 42.74
N MET A 253 5.97 7.91 43.62
CA MET A 253 4.83 8.22 44.45
C MET A 253 5.32 9.34 45.34
N GLU A 254 4.91 10.57 45.04
CA GLU A 254 4.95 11.62 46.04
C GLU A 254 4.28 11.01 47.26
N ALA A 255 5.08 10.76 48.30
CA ALA A 255 4.58 10.21 49.53
C ALA A 255 3.50 11.17 49.97
N PHE A 256 2.24 10.76 49.82
CA PHE A 256 1.12 11.51 50.33
C PHE A 256 1.44 11.67 51.81
N ALA A 257 1.86 12.88 52.18
CA ALA A 257 2.02 13.22 53.58
C ALA A 257 0.68 12.82 54.20
N PRO A 258 0.68 11.90 55.20
CA PRO A 258 -0.57 11.42 55.76
C PRO A 258 -1.40 12.65 56.07
N GLU A 259 -2.64 12.70 55.58
CA GLU A 259 -3.52 13.82 55.90
C GLU A 259 -3.42 14.03 57.40
N PRO A 260 -3.11 15.26 57.87
CA PRO A 260 -2.89 15.50 59.29
C PRO A 260 -4.09 14.93 60.02
N THR A 261 -3.84 13.94 60.88
CA THR A 261 -4.91 13.23 61.59
C THR A 261 -5.76 14.27 62.31
N SER A 262 -7.08 14.09 62.30
CA SER A 262 -8.05 15.04 62.87
C SER A 262 -7.72 15.45 64.32
N ASP A 263 -6.97 14.63 65.04
CA ASP A 263 -6.56 14.83 66.42
C ASP A 263 -5.49 15.93 66.59
N GLU A 264 -4.76 16.29 65.52
CA GLU A 264 -3.80 17.39 65.54
C GLU A 264 -4.45 18.76 65.22
N ARG A 265 -5.72 18.76 64.77
CA ARG A 265 -6.48 20.00 64.48
C ARG A 265 -7.16 20.63 65.70
N GLU A 266 -7.23 19.96 66.85
CA GLU A 266 -8.01 20.45 68.00
C GLU A 266 -7.25 21.40 68.95
N ASN A 267 -5.95 21.65 68.76
CA ASN A 267 -5.16 22.44 69.74
C ASN A 267 -4.46 23.71 69.21
N LYS A 268 -4.90 24.26 68.07
CA LYS A 268 -4.33 25.52 67.52
C LYS A 268 -5.35 26.61 67.14
N PHE A 269 -6.55 26.59 67.72
CA PHE A 269 -7.49 27.73 67.67
C PHE A 269 -7.19 28.82 68.73
N GLY A 270 -5.91 29.05 69.03
CA GLY A 270 -5.44 30.16 69.85
C GLY A 270 -4.98 31.33 68.98
N THR A 271 -5.91 32.25 68.69
CA THR A 271 -5.66 33.64 68.23
C THR A 271 -4.75 33.83 67.01
N PHE A 272 -5.32 33.89 65.80
CA PHE A 272 -4.74 34.69 64.73
C PHE A 272 -5.77 35.70 64.20
N VAL A 273 -5.46 36.96 64.53
CA VAL A 273 -6.17 38.18 64.15
C VAL A 273 -5.92 38.47 62.67
N ARG A 274 -6.97 38.99 62.02
CA ARG A 274 -7.02 39.66 60.70
C ARG A 274 -5.71 40.28 60.22
N GLU A 275 -5.41 40.02 58.93
CA GLU A 275 -4.98 40.94 57.84
C GLU A 275 -4.24 40.07 56.80
N LYS A 276 -4.36 40.15 55.47
CA LYS A 276 -4.92 41.09 54.50
C LYS A 276 -5.14 40.32 53.17
N LYS A 277 -6.05 40.83 52.33
CA LYS A 277 -6.16 40.56 50.88
C LYS A 277 -4.81 40.75 50.18
N TYR A 278 -4.41 39.86 49.27
CA TYR A 278 -3.84 40.20 47.94
C TYR A 278 -3.96 39.01 46.96
N TRP A 279 -4.19 39.39 45.70
CA TRP A 279 -4.33 38.60 44.48
C TRP A 279 -3.05 37.90 44.02
N ILE A 280 -3.17 36.91 43.12
CA ILE A 280 -2.37 36.58 41.90
C ILE A 280 -2.76 35.12 41.52
N LEU A 281 -3.58 34.80 40.52
CA LEU A 281 -3.46 34.93 39.05
C LEU A 281 -2.26 34.15 38.47
N GLY A 282 -2.53 33.04 37.78
CA GLY A 282 -1.63 32.47 36.76
C GLY A 282 -0.78 31.27 37.20
N GLY A 283 -0.99 30.12 36.55
CA GLY A 283 -0.14 28.95 36.70
C GLY A 283 -0.54 27.73 35.86
N ILE A 284 -1.16 27.94 34.69
CA ILE A 284 -1.14 26.93 33.62
C ILE A 284 0.13 27.23 32.82
N GLY A 285 1.09 26.31 32.81
CA GLY A 285 2.21 26.30 31.86
C GLY A 285 3.60 26.08 32.46
N ALA A 286 4.13 24.87 32.29
CA ALA A 286 5.54 24.55 32.02
C ALA A 286 5.55 23.16 31.35
N ALA A 287 5.63 23.09 30.02
CA ALA A 287 6.86 22.97 29.22
C ALA A 287 7.53 21.59 29.43
N VAL A 288 7.35 20.60 28.54
CA VAL A 288 8.04 20.44 27.24
C VAL A 288 9.44 21.01 27.29
N ILE A 289 10.46 20.16 27.45
CA ILE A 289 11.79 20.18 26.82
C ILE A 289 12.53 18.93 27.31
N SER A 290 12.68 17.94 26.43
CA SER A 290 13.83 17.03 26.43
C SER A 290 13.96 16.34 25.06
N SER A 291 14.15 17.15 24.02
CA SER A 291 14.70 16.66 22.76
C SER A 291 16.20 16.48 22.94
N ALA A 292 16.63 15.29 23.37
CA ALA A 292 18.03 14.92 23.35
C ALA A 292 18.43 14.59 21.90
N ALA A 293 19.46 15.30 21.45
CA ALA A 293 20.23 15.16 20.21
C ALA A 293 20.13 13.82 19.47
N ILE A 294 19.55 13.84 18.27
CA ILE A 294 19.89 12.89 17.21
C ILE A 294 21.06 13.50 16.43
N LEU A 295 22.22 12.86 16.54
CA LEU A 295 23.37 13.07 15.66
C LEU A 295 23.01 12.58 14.26
N ILE A 296 22.76 13.49 13.32
CA ILE A 296 22.74 13.15 11.90
C ILE A 296 24.18 13.20 11.40
N PHE A 297 24.73 12.05 11.03
CA PHE A 297 25.89 11.98 10.13
C PHE A 297 25.41 12.46 8.75
N THR A 298 25.79 13.66 8.34
CA THR A 298 25.65 14.06 6.94
C THR A 298 26.77 13.43 6.14
N ASP A 299 26.37 12.55 5.23
CA ASP A 299 27.17 11.88 4.22
C ASP A 299 27.86 12.89 3.27
N ASP A 300 29.13 12.64 2.97
CA ASP A 300 29.98 13.42 2.08
C ASP A 300 29.59 13.16 0.61
N SER A 301 28.73 14.02 0.04
CA SER A 301 28.51 14.04 -1.42
C SER A 301 29.51 14.97 -2.13
N PRO A 302 30.14 14.53 -3.23
CA PRO A 302 31.17 15.30 -3.93
C PRO A 302 30.62 16.51 -4.68
N LYS A 303 31.32 17.63 -4.49
CA LYS A 303 31.18 18.96 -5.10
C LYS A 303 30.66 18.96 -6.55
N ALA A 304 29.53 19.65 -6.74
CA ALA A 304 29.05 20.13 -8.02
C ALA A 304 30.07 21.08 -8.68
N GLY A 305 30.32 20.86 -9.98
CA GLY A 305 31.24 21.64 -10.79
C GLY A 305 30.76 23.07 -11.05
N ILE A 306 31.69 24.02 -10.97
CA ILE A 306 31.50 25.42 -11.32
C ILE A 306 31.46 25.54 -12.86
N PRO A 307 30.45 26.18 -13.47
CA PRO A 307 30.44 26.39 -14.92
C PRO A 307 31.50 27.40 -15.35
N ILE A 308 32.31 27.03 -16.35
CA ILE A 308 33.32 27.88 -16.97
C ILE A 308 32.62 28.79 -18.01
N PRO A 309 32.87 30.12 -18.02
CA PRO A 309 32.30 31.00 -19.04
C PRO A 309 33.00 30.85 -20.40
N PRO A 310 32.26 30.96 -21.52
CA PRO A 310 32.81 30.81 -22.85
C PRO A 310 33.58 32.06 -23.29
N GLY A 311 34.81 31.87 -23.80
CA GLY A 311 35.51 32.89 -24.58
C GLY A 311 36.97 33.13 -24.16
N ARG A 312 37.90 32.36 -24.73
CA ARG A 312 39.25 32.84 -25.01
C ARG A 312 39.71 32.34 -26.38
N PRO A 313 40.14 33.21 -27.29
CA PRO A 313 40.75 32.79 -28.55
C PRO A 313 42.13 32.17 -28.27
N VAL A 314 42.39 31.06 -28.95
CA VAL A 314 43.71 30.42 -28.99
C VAL A 314 44.55 31.17 -30.03
N ALA A 315 45.71 31.70 -29.63
CA ALA A 315 46.68 32.25 -30.56
C ALA A 315 47.28 31.12 -31.40
N GLN A 316 47.43 31.40 -32.70
CA GLN A 316 48.04 30.52 -33.70
C GLN A 316 49.52 30.26 -33.43
#